data_AF-T0Y1D7-F1
#
_entry.id   AF-T0Y1D7-F1
#
_cell.length_a   1.000
_cell.length_b   1.000
_cell.length_c   1.000
_cell.angle_alpha   90.00
_cell.angle_beta   90.00
_cell.angle_gamma   90.00
#
_symmetry.space_group_name_H-M   'P 1'
#
loop_
_entity.id
_entity.type
_entity.pdbx_description
1 polymer ?
#
loop_
_entity_poly.entity_id
_entity_poly.type
_entity_poly.pdbx_seq_one_letter_code
_entity_poly.pdbx_strand_id
1 'polypeptide(L)'
;IYVDRLRNSPGIRIEGFATDDRTFGPVKAFRATAGGIECAVIMPERTVHSEIVELISKEYLRERLNLADGSRVSVEIQIKD
;
A
#
# COMPACT_ATOMS: atom_id res chain seq x y z
N ILE A 1 5.67 6.87 8.10
CA ILE A 1 4.81 5.68 8.28
C ILE A 1 5.59 4.68 9.11
N TYR A 2 5.07 4.16 10.23
CA TYR A 2 5.73 3.08 10.97
C TYR A 2 5.47 1.76 10.24
N VAL A 3 6.30 1.45 9.23
CA VAL A 3 6.10 0.33 8.29
C VAL A 3 5.99 -1.02 9.04
N ASP A 4 6.78 -1.21 10.11
CA ASP A 4 6.74 -2.44 10.91
C ASP A 4 5.39 -2.65 11.61
N ARG A 5 4.71 -1.58 12.02
CA ARG A 5 3.36 -1.70 12.60
C ARG A 5 2.40 -2.27 11.56
N LEU A 6 2.44 -1.77 10.33
CA LEU A 6 1.59 -2.28 9.24
C LEU A 6 1.92 -3.72 8.89
N ARG A 7 3.20 -4.11 8.82
CA ARG A 7 3.61 -5.50 8.53
C ARG A 7 3.01 -6.49 9.53
N ASN A 8 3.03 -6.12 10.81
CA ASN A 8 2.54 -6.95 11.92
C ASN A 8 1.02 -6.89 12.11
N SER A 9 0.33 -5.90 11.53
CA SER A 9 -1.13 -5.83 11.54
C SER A 9 -1.75 -6.89 10.60
N PRO A 10 -2.98 -7.36 10.88
CA PRO A 10 -3.65 -8.36 10.04
C PRO A 10 -3.85 -7.88 8.59
N GLY A 11 -4.35 -6.66 8.41
CA GLY A 11 -4.70 -6.11 7.10
C GLY A 11 -5.82 -6.88 6.39
N ILE A 12 -6.14 -6.48 5.17
CA ILE A 12 -6.98 -7.25 4.25
C ILE A 12 -6.04 -8.11 3.41
N ARG A 13 -6.07 -9.43 3.62
CA ARG A 13 -5.27 -10.35 2.83
C ARG A 13 -5.86 -10.52 1.44
N ILE A 14 -5.03 -10.38 0.41
CA ILE A 14 -5.35 -10.72 -0.98
C ILE A 14 -4.46 -11.89 -1.36
N GLU A 15 -5.09 -13.01 -1.74
CA GLU A 15 -4.35 -14.22 -2.10
C GLU A 15 -3.54 -14.02 -3.37
N GLY A 16 -2.37 -14.68 -3.38
CA GLY A 16 -1.57 -14.81 -4.58
C GLY A 16 -2.23 -15.74 -5.59
N PHE A 17 -1.74 -15.69 -6.82
CA PHE A 17 -2.18 -16.58 -7.90
C PHE A 17 -1.00 -16.93 -8.80
N ALA A 18 -1.18 -17.96 -9.62
CA ALA A 18 -0.21 -18.36 -10.62
C ALA A 18 -0.83 -18.27 -12.02
N THR A 19 0.04 -17.97 -12.97
CA THR A 19 -0.16 -17.97 -14.42
C THR A 19 0.86 -18.95 -15.01
N ASP A 20 0.73 -19.34 -16.28
CA ASP A 20 1.65 -20.31 -16.90
C ASP A 20 3.11 -19.81 -16.92
N ASP A 21 3.30 -18.50 -16.96
CA ASP A 21 4.61 -17.83 -17.03
C ASP A 21 5.19 -17.47 -15.65
N ARG A 22 4.34 -17.21 -14.64
CA ARG A 22 4.81 -16.72 -13.34
C ARG A 22 3.83 -16.89 -12.17
N THR A 23 4.35 -16.73 -10.97
CA THR A 23 3.59 -16.68 -9.72
C THR A 23 3.61 -15.28 -9.11
N PHE A 24 2.46 -14.84 -8.61
CA PHE A 24 2.27 -13.62 -7.85
C PHE A 24 1.99 -13.98 -6.39
N GLY A 25 2.84 -13.49 -5.48
CA GLY A 25 2.69 -13.74 -4.05
C GLY A 25 1.49 -13.00 -3.44
N PRO A 26 1.00 -13.45 -2.28
CA PRO A 26 -0.05 -12.74 -1.56
C PRO A 26 0.43 -11.37 -1.07
N VAL A 27 -0.53 -10.46 -0.93
CA VAL A 27 -0.30 -9.11 -0.39
C VAL A 27 -1.28 -8.82 0.74
N LYS A 28 -0.89 -7.93 1.65
CA LYS A 28 -1.81 -7.27 2.61
C LYS A 28 -2.17 -5.89 2.07
N ALA A 29 -3.45 -5.55 2.16
CA ALA A 29 -3.94 -4.21 1.85
C ALA A 29 -4.50 -3.53 3.11
N PHE A 30 -4.29 -2.22 3.21
CA PHE A 30 -4.80 -1.38 4.28
C PHE A 30 -5.54 -0.19 3.68
N ARG A 31 -6.78 0.03 4.11
CA ARG A 31 -7.54 1.21 3.66
C ARG A 31 -6.84 2.48 4.14
N ALA A 32 -6.77 3.45 3.26
CA ALA A 32 -6.08 4.70 3.52
C ALA A 32 -6.74 5.88 2.81
N THR A 33 -6.32 7.08 3.22
CA THR A 33 -6.59 8.31 2.47
C THR A 33 -5.29 9.10 2.31
N ALA A 34 -5.13 9.75 1.16
CA ALA A 34 -4.02 10.65 0.87
C ALA A 34 -4.59 11.98 0.37
N GLY A 35 -4.39 13.05 1.14
CA GLY A 35 -4.98 14.36 0.81
C GLY A 35 -6.50 14.33 0.63
N GLY A 36 -7.21 13.49 1.40
CA GLY A 36 -8.66 13.30 1.31
C GLY A 36 -9.14 12.36 0.21
N ILE A 37 -8.24 11.82 -0.63
CA ILE A 37 -8.57 10.86 -1.69
C ILE A 37 -8.48 9.43 -1.16
N GLU A 38 -9.49 8.62 -1.44
CA GLU A 38 -9.48 7.20 -1.08
C GLU A 38 -8.37 6.43 -1.80
N CYS A 39 -7.61 5.66 -1.03
CA CYS A 39 -6.53 4.82 -1.53
C CYS A 39 -6.33 3.59 -0.63
N ALA A 40 -5.35 2.77 -0.95
CA ALA A 40 -4.90 1.70 -0.08
C ALA A 40 -3.38 1.59 -0.11
N VAL A 41 -2.79 1.27 1.05
CA VAL A 41 -1.42 0.78 1.13
C VAL A 41 -1.42 -0.71 0.82
N ILE A 42 -0.56 -1.16 -0.09
CA ILE A 42 -0.34 -2.59 -0.34
C ILE A 42 1.07 -3.00 0.08
N MET A 43 1.19 -4.20 0.64
CA MET A 43 2.45 -4.76 1.14
C MET A 43 2.57 -6.22 0.74
N PRO A 44 3.59 -6.61 -0.03
CA PRO A 44 3.85 -8.02 -0.30
C PRO A 44 4.24 -8.75 0.99
N GLU A 45 3.63 -9.90 1.27
CA GLU A 45 3.95 -10.64 2.50
C GLU A 45 5.38 -11.21 2.50
N ARG A 46 5.94 -11.42 1.30
CA ARG A 46 7.31 -11.87 1.10
C ARG A 46 8.15 -10.71 0.55
N THR A 47 8.33 -9.64 1.32
CA THR A 47 9.34 -8.62 0.99
C THR A 47 10.30 -8.32 2.14
N VAL A 48 11.58 -8.26 1.78
CA VAL A 48 12.72 -7.84 2.59
C VAL A 48 12.47 -6.43 3.13
N HIS A 49 13.00 -6.14 4.33
CA HIS A 49 12.82 -4.89 5.06
C HIS A 49 13.20 -3.67 4.19
N SER A 50 12.19 -3.00 3.64
CA SER A 50 12.33 -1.69 3.00
C SER A 50 11.40 -0.71 3.71
N GLU A 51 11.85 0.54 3.81
CA GLU A 51 11.08 1.67 4.34
C GLU A 51 10.11 2.25 3.29
N ILE A 52 9.96 1.57 2.15
CA ILE A 52 9.12 1.98 1.03
C ILE A 52 7.76 1.31 1.18
N VAL A 53 6.70 2.09 0.96
CA VAL A 53 5.33 1.59 0.86
C VAL A 53 4.77 1.87 -0.53
N GLU A 54 3.87 1.00 -0.97
CA GLU A 54 3.18 1.15 -2.25
C GLU A 54 1.73 1.60 -2.00
N LEU A 55 1.27 2.58 -2.79
CA LEU A 55 -0.10 3.10 -2.75
C LEU A 55 -0.83 2.76 -4.05
N ILE A 56 -2.07 2.30 -3.92
CA ILE A 56 -3.00 2.13 -5.04
C ILE A 56 -4.23 3.01 -4.82
N SER A 57 -4.78 3.56 -5.89
CA SER A 57 -6.03 4.31 -5.88
C SER A 57 -6.75 4.15 -7.21
N LYS A 58 -8.05 4.43 -7.22
CA LYS A 58 -8.84 4.58 -8.45
C LYS A 58 -8.46 5.85 -9.21
N GLU A 59 -7.94 6.86 -8.51
CA GLU A 59 -7.54 8.13 -9.08
C GLU A 59 -6.02 8.18 -9.34
N TYR A 60 -5.61 8.94 -10.35
CA TYR A 60 -4.19 9.22 -10.59
C TYR A 60 -3.67 10.24 -9.56
N LEU A 61 -3.15 9.73 -8.44
CA LEU A 61 -2.78 10.54 -7.27
C LEU A 61 -1.77 11.65 -7.58
N ARG A 62 -0.83 11.44 -8.52
CA ARG A 62 0.16 12.47 -8.87
C ARG A 62 -0.50 13.71 -9.45
N GLU A 63 -1.48 13.56 -10.33
CA GLU A 63 -2.20 14.69 -10.89
C GLU A 63 -3.11 15.32 -9.83
N ARG A 64 -3.89 14.51 -9.13
CA ARG A 64 -4.91 14.99 -8.18
C ARG A 64 -4.33 15.73 -6.98
N LEU A 65 -3.13 15.35 -6.55
CA LEU A 65 -2.42 15.95 -5.43
C LEU A 65 -1.19 16.77 -5.88
N ASN A 66 -1.01 16.96 -7.19
CA ASN A 66 0.12 17.67 -7.79
C ASN A 66 1.50 17.20 -7.25
N LEU A 67 1.73 15.89 -7.27
CA LEU A 67 2.93 15.25 -6.70
C LEU A 67 4.01 15.04 -7.76
N ALA A 68 5.24 15.37 -7.40
CA ALA A 68 6.46 15.01 -8.09
C ALA A 68 7.32 14.11 -7.20
N ASP A 69 8.42 13.59 -7.75
CA ASP A 69 9.39 12.88 -6.94
C ASP A 69 9.99 13.82 -5.88
N GLY A 70 10.06 13.35 -4.64
CA GLY A 70 10.46 14.16 -3.49
C GLY A 70 9.32 14.97 -2.83
N SER A 71 8.12 14.98 -3.40
CA SER A 71 6.95 15.57 -2.73
C SER A 71 6.65 14.88 -1.41
N ARG A 72 6.33 15.66 -0.38
CA ARG A 72 5.82 15.14 0.89
C ARG A 72 4.31 14.95 0.78
N VAL A 73 3.85 13.76 1.16
CA VAL A 73 2.43 13.41 1.20
C VAL A 73 2.12 12.79 2.56
N SER A 74 1.00 13.22 3.16
CA SER A 74 0.46 12.60 4.37
C SER A 74 -0.55 11.55 3.97
N VAL A 75 -0.40 10.35 4.54
CA VAL A 75 -1.29 9.21 4.32
C VAL A 75 -1.84 8.76 5.67
N GLU A 76 -3.16 8.75 5.78
CA GLU A 76 -3.87 8.25 6.95
C GLU A 76 -4.26 6.80 6.68
N ILE A 77 -3.94 5.89 7.59
CA ILE A 77 -4.13 4.45 7.38
C ILE A 77 -5.04 3.90 8.46
N GLN A 78 -6.08 3.18 8.06
CA GLN A 78 -6.99 2.50 8.96
C GLN A 78 -6.39 1.15 9.37
N ILE A 79 -5.91 1.08 10.60
CA ILE A 79 -5.43 -0.14 11.22
C ILE A 79 -6.44 -0.50 12.31
N LYS A 80 -7.00 -1.72 12.24
CA LYS A 80 -7.71 -2.28 13.39
C LYS A 80 -6.64 -2.94 14.27
N ASP A 81 -6.61 -2.55 15.54
CA ASP A 81 -5.79 -3.21 16.55
C ASP A 81 -6.25 -4.67 16.74
#